data_AF-A0A940QVA3-F1
#
_entry.id   AF-A0A940QVA3-F1
#
_cell.length_a   1.000
_cell.length_b   1.000
_cell.length_c   1.000
_cell.angle_alpha   90.00
_cell.angle_beta   90.00
_cell.angle_gamma   90.00
#
_symmetry.space_group_name_H-M   'P 1'
#
loop_
_entity.id
_entity.type
_entity.pdbx_description
1 polymer ?
#
loop_
_entity_poly.entity_id
_entity_poly.type
_entity_poly.pdbx_seq_one_letter_code
_entity_poly.pdbx_strand_id
1 'polypeptide(L)'
;MRREQRGPFQLNFEFATDHQVRVAESCLLQLVQYYCANCTKQSDTGSRSRSIDEASFACLLICEGYAHFLSDEAINALLACRKAIPSSNNPALWLDILPWDLAIDALRSNPGRTEKQLEFNYSGKYWALAPSGMSMSPVNFLVENLTHHNSSIRSLILELTWFVRKRIPFEKAARALLKNAADTLGYWDWSLGLCSSLFENEAQFWKFSDAFEPPHLFWEQYRDRLKSVHGDKLSQCRYHFIELELKLRQMIDEWAFSLRFE
;
A
#
# COMPACT_ATOMS: atom_id res chain seq x y z
N MET A 1 28.80 -7.10 20.30
CA MET A 1 27.51 -6.37 20.27
C MET A 1 27.66 -5.15 19.37
N ARG A 2 27.34 -5.28 18.07
CA ARG A 2 27.33 -4.15 17.14
C ARG A 2 25.97 -3.47 17.28
N ARG A 3 25.97 -2.17 17.59
CA ARG A 3 24.78 -1.33 17.50
C ARG A 3 24.36 -1.27 16.03
N GLU A 4 23.21 -1.85 15.73
CA GLU A 4 22.48 -1.59 14.48
C GLU A 4 22.27 -0.08 14.38
N GLN A 5 22.88 0.56 13.37
CA GLN A 5 22.49 1.91 12.99
C GLN A 5 21.12 1.81 12.33
N ARG A 6 20.07 1.93 13.15
CA ARG A 6 18.68 2.05 12.70
C ARG A 6 18.49 3.42 12.07
N GLY A 7 17.95 3.46 10.85
CA GLY A 7 17.68 4.70 10.13
C GLY A 7 16.70 5.60 10.91
N PRO A 8 16.74 6.93 10.68
CA PRO A 8 16.12 7.94 11.56
C PRO A 8 14.57 7.95 11.63
N PHE A 9 13.85 7.04 10.98
CA PHE A 9 12.38 7.04 10.94
C PHE A 9 11.72 5.65 11.01
N GLN A 10 12.34 4.69 11.71
CA GLN A 10 11.55 3.55 12.21
C GLN A 10 10.82 4.00 13.47
N LEU A 11 9.55 4.41 13.34
CA LEU A 11 8.62 4.42 14.47
C LEU A 11 8.67 3.01 15.09
N ASN A 12 9.27 2.88 16.27
CA ASN A 12 9.17 1.67 17.07
C ASN A 12 7.72 1.59 17.59
N PHE A 13 6.83 1.05 16.77
CA PHE A 13 5.41 0.90 17.08
C PHE A 13 5.13 -0.01 18.29
N GLU A 14 6.15 -0.70 18.82
CA GLU A 14 6.09 -1.45 20.08
C GLU A 14 5.84 -0.56 21.31
N PHE A 15 5.97 0.78 21.19
CA PHE A 15 5.82 1.72 22.32
C PHE A 15 4.96 2.95 21.99
N ALA A 16 3.94 2.81 21.13
CA ALA A 16 2.99 3.90 20.93
C ALA A 16 2.31 4.27 22.26
N THR A 17 2.36 5.55 22.63
CA THR A 17 1.66 6.05 23.83
C THR A 17 0.15 6.02 23.61
N ASP A 18 -0.63 5.88 24.68
CA ASP A 18 -2.11 5.96 24.62
C ASP A 18 -2.58 7.24 23.91
N HIS A 19 -1.85 8.34 24.09
CA HIS A 19 -2.16 9.60 23.41
C HIS A 19 -1.96 9.49 21.89
N GLN A 20 -0.84 8.93 21.43
CA GLN A 20 -0.59 8.72 19.99
C GLN A 20 -1.63 7.81 19.35
N VAL A 21 -2.05 6.74 20.06
CA VAL A 21 -3.12 5.85 19.60
C VAL A 21 -4.43 6.62 19.43
N ARG A 22 -4.86 7.38 20.44
CA ARG A 22 -6.11 8.16 20.39
C ARG A 22 -6.10 9.20 19.27
N VAL A 23 -4.96 9.87 19.06
CA VAL A 23 -4.77 10.83 17.96
C VAL A 23 -4.91 10.11 16.61
N ALA A 24 -4.19 9.01 16.41
CA ALA A 24 -4.21 8.24 15.16
C ALA A 24 -5.62 7.72 14.84
N GLU A 25 -6.35 7.21 15.84
CA GLU A 25 -7.73 6.76 15.70
C GLU A 25 -8.68 7.91 15.32
N SER A 26 -8.55 9.06 15.99
CA SER A 26 -9.37 10.24 15.69
C SER A 26 -9.12 10.73 14.26
N CYS A 27 -7.86 10.79 13.83
CA CYS A 27 -7.50 11.10 12.44
C CYS A 27 -8.13 10.11 11.46
N LEU A 28 -8.05 8.81 11.74
CA LEU A 28 -8.62 7.76 10.90
C LEU A 28 -10.13 7.96 10.70
N LEU A 29 -10.88 8.18 11.79
CA LEU A 29 -12.33 8.37 11.74
C LEU A 29 -12.70 9.60 10.91
N GLN A 30 -11.99 10.71 11.08
CA GLN A 30 -12.25 11.93 10.32
C GLN A 30 -11.87 11.79 8.83
N LEU A 31 -10.77 11.11 8.52
CA LEU A 31 -10.37 10.81 7.13
C LEU A 31 -11.38 9.89 6.43
N VAL A 32 -11.91 8.89 7.14
CA VAL A 32 -13.00 8.04 6.65
C VAL A 32 -14.24 8.88 6.34
N GLN A 33 -14.65 9.76 7.25
CA GLN A 33 -15.79 10.65 7.03
C GLN A 33 -15.56 11.58 5.83
N TYR A 34 -14.37 12.15 5.71
CA TYR A 34 -13.99 12.98 4.57
C TYR A 34 -14.06 12.22 3.26
N TYR A 35 -13.54 11.00 3.21
CA TYR A 35 -13.63 10.17 2.01
C TYR A 35 -15.09 9.93 1.63
N CYS A 36 -15.92 9.45 2.58
CA CYS A 36 -17.35 9.20 2.36
C CYS A 36 -18.10 10.44 1.87
N ALA A 37 -17.78 11.61 2.42
CA ALA A 37 -18.42 12.88 2.06
C ALA A 37 -18.03 13.38 0.66
N ASN A 38 -16.96 12.87 0.06
CA ASN A 38 -16.42 13.35 -1.21
C ASN A 38 -16.40 12.29 -2.32
N CYS A 39 -16.46 11.00 -1.99
CA CYS A 39 -16.40 9.92 -2.98
C CYS A 39 -17.65 9.85 -3.88
N THR A 40 -18.81 10.30 -3.38
CA THR A 40 -20.09 10.32 -4.12
C THR A 40 -20.33 11.64 -4.88
N LYS A 41 -19.57 12.69 -4.57
CA LYS A 41 -19.75 14.03 -5.18
C LYS A 41 -19.17 14.14 -6.58
N GLN A 42 -18.47 13.12 -7.07
CA GLN A 42 -17.88 13.15 -8.41
C GLN A 42 -18.84 12.57 -9.44
N SER A 43 -19.20 13.42 -10.41
CA SER A 43 -20.14 13.15 -11.50
C SER A 43 -19.57 12.20 -12.56
N ASP A 44 -20.48 11.61 -13.36
CA ASP A 44 -20.31 10.62 -14.45
C ASP A 44 -19.24 10.91 -15.54
N THR A 45 -18.47 11.99 -15.42
CA THR A 45 -17.51 12.46 -16.45
C THR A 45 -16.11 12.83 -15.93
N GLY A 46 -15.84 12.72 -14.63
CA GLY A 46 -14.60 13.23 -14.02
C GLY A 46 -13.66 12.16 -13.46
N SER A 47 -12.35 12.30 -13.73
CA SER A 47 -11.30 11.59 -12.98
C SER A 47 -11.42 11.90 -11.49
N ARG A 48 -11.18 10.89 -10.65
CA ARG A 48 -11.17 11.10 -9.21
C ARG A 48 -10.09 12.10 -8.79
N SER A 49 -10.39 12.92 -7.78
CA SER A 49 -9.40 13.84 -7.22
C SER A 49 -8.34 13.02 -6.49
N ARG A 50 -7.07 13.31 -6.76
CA ARG A 50 -5.94 12.68 -6.06
C ARG A 50 -6.05 12.82 -4.53
N SER A 51 -6.67 13.90 -4.04
CA SER A 51 -6.88 14.10 -2.60
C SER A 51 -7.77 13.03 -1.95
N ILE A 52 -8.70 12.43 -2.70
CA ILE A 52 -9.57 11.36 -2.21
C ILE A 52 -8.78 10.05 -2.09
N ASP A 53 -7.92 9.75 -3.06
CA ASP A 53 -7.02 8.59 -2.99
C ASP A 53 -6.03 8.73 -1.84
N GLU A 54 -5.46 9.93 -1.67
CA GLU A 54 -4.54 10.26 -0.56
C GLU A 54 -5.20 10.06 0.82
N ALA A 55 -6.48 10.41 0.97
CA ALA A 55 -7.22 10.12 2.20
C ALA A 55 -7.28 8.60 2.49
N SER A 56 -7.55 7.78 1.47
CA SER A 56 -7.56 6.32 1.62
C SER A 56 -6.16 5.76 1.94
N PHE A 57 -5.11 6.34 1.38
CA PHE A 57 -3.72 5.93 1.65
C PHE A 57 -3.28 6.32 3.06
N ALA A 58 -3.69 7.48 3.54
CA ALA A 58 -3.44 7.89 4.92
C ALA A 58 -4.14 6.96 5.92
N CYS A 59 -5.39 6.56 5.66
CA CYS A 59 -6.08 5.54 6.44
C CYS A 59 -5.30 4.21 6.47
N LEU A 60 -4.82 3.75 5.31
CA LEU A 60 -3.99 2.55 5.21
C LEU A 60 -2.69 2.69 6.00
N LEU A 61 -2.01 3.84 5.90
CA LEU A 61 -0.77 4.11 6.64
C LEU A 61 -0.98 4.12 8.16
N ILE A 62 -2.10 4.67 8.64
CA ILE A 62 -2.49 4.59 10.05
C ILE A 62 -2.70 3.13 10.46
N CYS A 63 -3.41 2.35 9.66
CA CYS A 63 -3.67 0.94 9.96
C CYS A 63 -2.37 0.12 10.00
N GLU A 64 -1.46 0.28 9.03
CA GLU A 64 -0.16 -0.39 9.03
C GLU A 64 0.71 -0.05 10.26
N GLY A 65 0.50 1.12 10.88
CA GLY A 65 1.24 1.55 12.07
C GLY A 65 0.55 1.20 13.40
N TYR A 66 -0.78 1.32 13.46
CA TYR A 66 -1.54 1.35 14.73
C TYR A 66 -2.59 0.25 14.86
N ALA A 67 -2.70 -0.68 13.90
CA ALA A 67 -3.80 -1.66 13.87
C ALA A 67 -4.01 -2.47 15.17
N HIS A 68 -2.97 -2.68 15.99
CA HIS A 68 -3.10 -3.38 17.27
C HIS A 68 -3.90 -2.60 18.32
N PHE A 69 -3.93 -1.28 18.19
CA PHE A 69 -4.45 -0.37 19.21
C PHE A 69 -5.80 0.26 18.85
N LEU A 70 -6.22 0.16 17.58
CA LEU A 70 -7.46 0.77 17.10
C LEU A 70 -8.70 0.12 17.72
N SER A 71 -9.73 0.90 18.05
CA SER A 71 -10.98 0.40 18.61
C SER A 71 -11.84 -0.35 17.58
N ASP A 72 -12.91 -0.99 18.05
CA ASP A 72 -13.92 -1.57 17.16
C ASP A 72 -14.69 -0.47 16.38
N GLU A 73 -14.73 0.76 16.89
CA GLU A 73 -15.34 1.90 16.20
C GLU A 73 -14.56 2.25 14.91
N ALA A 74 -13.23 2.33 15.01
CA ALA A 74 -12.34 2.52 13.86
C ALA A 74 -12.55 1.44 12.78
N ILE A 75 -12.68 0.18 13.20
CA ILE A 75 -12.93 -0.95 12.29
C ILE A 75 -14.29 -0.80 11.61
N ASN A 76 -15.34 -0.51 12.38
CA ASN A 76 -16.68 -0.34 11.86
C ASN A 76 -16.77 0.83 10.88
N ALA A 77 -16.03 1.92 11.12
CA ALA A 77 -15.93 3.05 10.20
C ALA A 77 -15.28 2.63 8.86
N LEU A 78 -14.18 1.89 8.88
CA LEU A 78 -13.54 1.36 7.67
C LEU A 78 -14.47 0.43 6.89
N LEU A 79 -15.16 -0.48 7.60
CA LEU A 79 -16.13 -1.39 6.98
C LEU A 79 -17.33 -0.64 6.38
N ALA A 80 -17.84 0.38 7.06
CA ALA A 80 -18.92 1.21 6.55
C ALA A 80 -18.48 1.99 5.30
N CYS A 81 -17.28 2.57 5.32
CA CYS A 81 -16.69 3.27 4.18
C CYS A 81 -16.55 2.35 2.97
N ARG A 82 -15.96 1.16 3.17
CA ARG A 82 -15.87 0.13 2.13
C ARG A 82 -17.25 -0.19 1.56
N LYS A 83 -18.25 -0.48 2.41
CA LYS A 83 -19.63 -0.82 1.97
C LYS A 83 -20.30 0.28 1.17
N ALA A 84 -19.98 1.54 1.44
CA ALA A 84 -20.54 2.69 0.74
C ALA A 84 -20.04 2.83 -0.70
N ILE A 85 -18.92 2.18 -1.06
CA ILE A 85 -18.40 2.18 -2.43
C ILE A 85 -19.35 1.35 -3.31
N PRO A 86 -20.02 1.95 -4.31
CA PRO A 86 -21.04 1.27 -5.09
C PRO A 86 -20.45 0.11 -5.88
N SER A 87 -21.06 -1.07 -5.83
CA SER A 87 -20.79 -2.16 -6.77
C SER A 87 -21.33 -1.78 -8.15
N SER A 88 -20.50 -1.13 -8.96
CA SER A 88 -20.79 -0.80 -10.36
C SER A 88 -20.24 -1.86 -11.31
N ASN A 89 -20.71 -1.85 -12.57
CA ASN A 89 -20.13 -2.66 -13.66
C ASN A 89 -18.77 -2.10 -14.15
N ASN A 90 -18.19 -1.12 -13.46
CA ASN A 90 -16.89 -0.56 -13.83
C ASN A 90 -15.76 -1.56 -13.47
N PRO A 91 -15.03 -2.08 -14.46
CA PRO A 91 -13.95 -3.05 -14.22
C PRO A 91 -12.77 -2.46 -13.43
N ALA A 92 -12.68 -1.15 -13.25
CA ALA A 92 -11.64 -0.47 -12.49
C ALA A 92 -12.04 -0.15 -11.04
N LEU A 93 -13.29 -0.42 -10.63
CA LEU A 93 -13.81 -0.08 -9.29
C LEU A 93 -13.01 -0.73 -8.15
N TRP A 94 -12.39 -1.88 -8.41
CA TRP A 94 -11.56 -2.55 -7.40
C TRP A 94 -10.40 -1.65 -6.92
N LEU A 95 -9.94 -0.67 -7.71
CA LEU A 95 -8.92 0.29 -7.30
C LEU A 95 -9.39 1.18 -6.14
N ASP A 96 -10.68 1.47 -6.10
CA ASP A 96 -11.30 2.27 -5.04
C ASP A 96 -11.47 1.47 -3.75
N ILE A 97 -11.67 0.17 -3.91
CA ILE A 97 -11.96 -0.76 -2.81
C ILE A 97 -10.65 -1.24 -2.18
N LEU A 98 -9.60 -1.45 -2.97
CA LEU A 98 -8.37 -2.10 -2.55
C LEU A 98 -7.65 -1.42 -1.37
N PRO A 99 -7.53 -0.08 -1.28
CA PRO A 99 -6.91 0.56 -0.11
C PRO A 99 -7.63 0.22 1.20
N TRP A 100 -8.96 0.13 1.17
CA TRP A 100 -9.78 -0.23 2.33
C TRP A 100 -9.65 -1.71 2.68
N ASP A 101 -9.68 -2.59 1.67
CA ASP A 101 -9.49 -4.02 1.88
C ASP A 101 -8.08 -4.29 2.46
N LEU A 102 -7.04 -3.57 2.01
CA LEU A 102 -5.69 -3.65 2.57
C LEU A 102 -5.62 -3.15 4.03
N ALA A 103 -6.33 -2.07 4.35
CA ALA A 103 -6.40 -1.52 5.71
C ALA A 103 -7.11 -2.48 6.68
N ILE A 104 -8.22 -3.08 6.25
CA ILE A 104 -8.95 -4.10 7.00
C ILE A 104 -8.10 -5.37 7.17
N ASP A 105 -7.35 -5.76 6.16
CA ASP A 105 -6.42 -6.90 6.21
C ASP A 105 -5.25 -6.68 7.19
N ALA A 106 -4.76 -5.44 7.29
CA ALA A 106 -3.77 -5.05 8.31
C ALA A 106 -4.31 -5.24 9.73
N LEU A 107 -5.60 -4.91 9.96
CA LEU A 107 -6.26 -5.11 11.25
C LEU A 107 -6.39 -6.60 11.62
N ARG A 108 -6.61 -7.48 10.64
CA ARG A 108 -6.74 -8.93 10.81
C ARG A 108 -5.43 -9.64 11.11
N SER A 109 -4.32 -9.12 10.58
CA SER A 109 -3.00 -9.74 10.70
C SER A 109 -2.42 -9.68 12.13
N ASN A 110 -3.18 -9.16 13.10
CA ASN A 110 -2.72 -8.88 14.46
C ASN A 110 -3.07 -10.00 15.45
N PRO A 111 -2.08 -10.56 16.18
CA PRO A 111 -2.23 -11.77 17.01
C PRO A 111 -3.03 -11.58 18.33
N GLY A 112 -3.81 -10.51 18.46
CA GLY A 112 -4.62 -10.21 19.65
C GLY A 112 -6.13 -10.15 19.43
N ARG A 113 -6.61 -10.18 18.18
CA ARG A 113 -8.06 -10.15 17.89
C ARG A 113 -8.54 -11.52 17.45
N THR A 114 -9.59 -12.01 18.07
CA THR A 114 -10.22 -13.28 17.67
C THR A 114 -10.94 -13.12 16.34
N GLU A 115 -10.77 -14.08 15.44
CA GLU A 115 -11.40 -14.18 14.11
C GLU A 115 -12.91 -13.88 14.13
N LYS A 116 -13.59 -14.20 15.25
CA LYS A 116 -15.02 -13.90 15.51
C LYS A 116 -15.41 -12.42 15.45
N GLN A 117 -14.54 -11.47 15.83
CA GLN A 117 -14.84 -10.03 15.74
C GLN A 117 -14.75 -9.52 14.30
N LEU A 118 -14.05 -10.26 13.43
CA LEU A 118 -13.80 -9.93 12.04
C LEU A 118 -14.49 -10.91 11.08
N GLU A 119 -15.47 -11.69 11.58
CA GLU A 119 -16.48 -12.48 10.85
C GLU A 119 -17.41 -11.56 10.03
N PHE A 120 -16.79 -10.67 9.28
CA PHE A 120 -17.39 -10.10 8.11
C PHE A 120 -17.47 -11.24 7.10
N ASN A 121 -18.70 -11.67 6.80
CA ASN A 121 -19.02 -12.55 5.69
C ASN A 121 -18.48 -11.94 4.39
N TYR A 122 -17.19 -12.17 4.11
CA TYR A 122 -16.63 -12.22 2.78
C TYR A 122 -17.24 -13.43 2.08
N SER A 123 -18.58 -13.44 1.92
CA SER A 123 -19.19 -14.32 0.94
C SER A 123 -18.52 -13.95 -0.38
N GLY A 124 -17.84 -14.91 -1.00
CA GLY A 124 -16.94 -14.73 -2.14
C GLY A 124 -17.56 -14.12 -3.40
N LYS A 125 -18.74 -13.50 -3.31
CA LYS A 125 -19.40 -12.74 -4.37
C LYS A 125 -18.74 -11.39 -4.65
N TYR A 126 -18.01 -10.79 -3.71
CA TYR A 126 -17.37 -9.48 -3.95
C TYR A 126 -15.96 -9.56 -4.51
N TRP A 127 -15.35 -10.76 -4.51
CA TRP A 127 -14.14 -11.09 -5.24
C TRP A 127 -14.42 -11.55 -6.67
N ALA A 128 -15.63 -11.34 -7.20
CA ALA A 128 -16.05 -11.85 -8.51
C ALA A 128 -15.28 -11.27 -9.73
N LEU A 129 -14.21 -10.52 -9.51
CA LEU A 129 -13.23 -10.10 -10.53
C LEU A 129 -11.88 -10.81 -10.39
N ALA A 130 -11.64 -11.60 -9.33
CA ALA A 130 -10.55 -12.56 -9.31
C ALA A 130 -10.91 -13.69 -10.30
N PRO A 131 -10.10 -13.98 -11.33
CA PRO A 131 -10.47 -14.86 -12.45
C PRO A 131 -10.81 -16.33 -12.12
N SER A 132 -10.89 -16.75 -10.86
CA SER A 132 -10.91 -18.18 -10.50
C SER A 132 -11.69 -18.58 -9.24
N GLY A 133 -12.51 -17.69 -8.64
CA GLY A 133 -13.33 -18.07 -7.47
C GLY A 133 -12.54 -18.50 -6.23
N MET A 134 -11.22 -18.31 -6.21
CA MET A 134 -10.37 -18.45 -5.03
C MET A 134 -10.46 -17.18 -4.18
N SER A 135 -10.74 -17.34 -2.88
CA SER A 135 -10.65 -16.24 -1.91
C SER A 135 -9.17 -15.84 -1.74
N MET A 136 -8.71 -14.90 -2.55
CA MET A 136 -7.36 -14.35 -2.44
C MET A 136 -7.34 -13.23 -1.40
N SER A 137 -6.30 -13.16 -0.57
CA SER A 137 -6.12 -12.01 0.33
C SER A 137 -5.87 -10.72 -0.47
N PRO A 138 -6.24 -9.53 0.05
CA PRO A 138 -6.00 -8.26 -0.63
C PRO A 138 -4.53 -8.05 -1.01
N VAL A 139 -3.60 -8.46 -0.15
CA VAL A 139 -2.16 -8.41 -0.39
C VAL A 139 -1.74 -9.30 -1.56
N ASN A 140 -2.25 -10.54 -1.63
CA ASN A 140 -1.93 -11.43 -2.74
C ASN A 140 -2.52 -10.89 -4.06
N PHE A 141 -3.73 -10.34 -4.01
CA PHE A 141 -4.35 -9.69 -5.17
C PHE A 141 -3.52 -8.52 -5.68
N LEU A 142 -3.02 -7.66 -4.77
CA LEU A 142 -2.11 -6.56 -5.10
C LEU A 142 -0.85 -7.07 -5.81
N VAL A 143 -0.24 -8.14 -5.29
CA VAL A 143 1.00 -8.73 -5.83
C VAL A 143 0.80 -9.34 -7.22
N GLU A 144 -0.32 -10.01 -7.48
CA GLU A 144 -0.66 -10.52 -8.82
C GLU A 144 -0.81 -9.41 -9.86
N ASN A 145 -1.17 -8.21 -9.43
CA ASN A 145 -1.36 -7.07 -10.31
C ASN A 145 -0.12 -6.16 -10.41
N LEU A 146 1.01 -6.47 -9.76
CA LEU A 146 2.23 -5.65 -9.85
C LEU A 146 2.72 -5.40 -11.28
N THR A 147 2.48 -6.36 -12.19
CA THR A 147 2.84 -6.24 -13.61
C THR A 147 1.64 -5.90 -14.49
N HIS A 148 0.63 -5.20 -13.95
CA HIS A 148 -0.60 -4.87 -14.67
C HIS A 148 -0.29 -4.11 -15.97
N HIS A 149 -0.92 -4.43 -17.09
CA HIS A 149 -0.58 -3.88 -18.42
C HIS A 149 -0.92 -2.37 -18.56
N ASN A 150 -2.01 -1.91 -17.94
CA ASN A 150 -2.37 -0.48 -17.89
C ASN A 150 -1.43 0.27 -16.92
N SER A 151 -0.76 1.32 -17.41
CA SER A 151 0.24 2.08 -16.66
C SER A 151 -0.36 2.86 -15.48
N SER A 152 -1.53 3.49 -15.63
CA SER A 152 -2.20 4.23 -14.56
C SER A 152 -2.63 3.32 -13.41
N ILE A 153 -3.06 2.10 -13.74
CA ILE A 153 -3.37 1.07 -12.75
C ILE A 153 -2.07 0.62 -12.05
N ARG A 154 -1.00 0.39 -12.82
CA ARG A 154 0.28 -0.03 -12.26
C ARG A 154 0.88 1.01 -11.31
N SER A 155 0.82 2.30 -11.63
CA SER A 155 1.32 3.35 -10.73
C SER A 155 0.61 3.30 -9.38
N LEU A 156 -0.73 3.16 -9.37
CA LEU A 156 -1.49 3.06 -8.13
C LEU A 156 -1.13 1.80 -7.33
N ILE A 157 -0.97 0.65 -8.00
CA ILE A 157 -0.56 -0.60 -7.35
C ILE A 157 0.81 -0.46 -6.72
N LEU A 158 1.77 0.16 -7.40
CA LEU A 158 3.12 0.38 -6.86
C LEU A 158 3.05 1.25 -5.59
N GLU A 159 2.24 2.31 -5.59
CA GLU A 159 2.03 3.17 -4.42
C GLU A 159 1.39 2.40 -3.26
N LEU A 160 0.32 1.63 -3.51
CA LEU A 160 -0.30 0.79 -2.49
C LEU A 160 0.66 -0.26 -1.92
N THR A 161 1.46 -0.88 -2.80
CA THR A 161 2.44 -1.88 -2.41
C THR A 161 3.51 -1.30 -1.52
N TRP A 162 3.89 -0.03 -1.73
CA TRP A 162 4.80 0.65 -0.83
C TRP A 162 4.29 0.64 0.61
N PHE A 163 3.02 0.97 0.85
CA PHE A 163 2.47 1.03 2.21
C PHE A 163 2.38 -0.34 2.88
N VAL A 164 2.07 -1.40 2.13
CA VAL A 164 1.91 -2.76 2.68
C VAL A 164 3.14 -3.65 2.53
N ARG A 165 4.28 -3.09 2.10
CA ARG A 165 5.50 -3.83 1.72
C ARG A 165 6.03 -4.80 2.77
N LYS A 166 5.71 -4.60 4.05
CA LYS A 166 6.12 -5.50 5.15
C LYS A 166 5.33 -6.81 5.20
N ARG A 167 4.17 -6.87 4.54
CA ARG A 167 3.24 -8.01 4.56
C ARG A 167 3.18 -8.76 3.24
N ILE A 168 3.84 -8.27 2.18
CA ILE A 168 3.80 -8.90 0.86
C ILE A 168 4.70 -10.15 0.82
N PRO A 169 4.33 -11.20 0.04
CA PRO A 169 5.21 -12.33 -0.20
C PRO A 169 6.47 -11.91 -0.97
N PHE A 170 7.59 -11.85 -0.24
CA PHE A 170 8.86 -11.29 -0.70
C PHE A 170 9.28 -11.79 -2.09
N GLU A 171 9.45 -13.11 -2.28
CA GLU A 171 10.01 -13.65 -3.52
C GLU A 171 9.13 -13.34 -4.74
N LYS A 172 7.81 -13.50 -4.59
CA LYS A 172 6.84 -13.27 -5.66
C LYS A 172 6.82 -11.79 -6.06
N ALA A 173 6.77 -10.90 -5.06
CA ALA A 173 6.77 -9.46 -5.31
C ALA A 173 8.10 -8.99 -5.94
N ALA A 174 9.24 -9.42 -5.42
CA ALA A 174 10.55 -9.06 -5.95
C ALA A 174 10.69 -9.46 -7.43
N ARG A 175 10.32 -10.69 -7.80
CA ARG A 175 10.35 -11.15 -9.20
C ARG A 175 9.39 -10.36 -10.10
N ALA A 176 8.19 -10.04 -9.62
CA ALA A 176 7.24 -9.23 -10.39
C ALA A 176 7.76 -7.80 -10.65
N LEU A 177 8.39 -7.19 -9.65
CA LEU A 177 8.98 -5.86 -9.78
C LEU A 177 10.22 -5.85 -10.69
N LEU A 178 11.09 -6.87 -10.62
CA LEU A 178 12.21 -7.00 -11.55
C LEU A 178 11.74 -7.28 -12.98
N LYS A 179 10.62 -7.99 -13.17
CA LYS A 179 9.98 -8.13 -14.48
C LYS A 179 9.54 -6.77 -15.04
N ASN A 180 8.94 -5.90 -14.22
CA ASN A 180 8.63 -4.53 -14.67
C ASN A 180 9.90 -3.75 -15.05
N ALA A 181 11.00 -3.97 -14.32
CA ALA A 181 12.28 -3.35 -14.64
C ALA A 181 12.88 -3.87 -15.96
N ALA A 182 12.61 -5.12 -16.34
CA ALA A 182 13.06 -5.69 -17.60
C ALA A 182 12.18 -5.24 -18.79
N ASP A 183 10.86 -5.25 -18.62
CA ASP A 183 9.88 -5.03 -19.70
C ASP A 183 9.81 -3.55 -20.16
N THR A 184 9.21 -3.31 -21.33
CA THR A 184 8.92 -1.98 -21.92
C THR A 184 7.93 -1.11 -21.12
N LEU A 185 7.56 -1.60 -19.94
CA LEU A 185 6.62 -1.00 -19.03
C LEU A 185 7.13 0.31 -18.43
N GLY A 186 6.27 1.33 -18.38
CA GLY A 186 6.51 2.54 -17.58
C GLY A 186 6.64 2.23 -16.09
N TYR A 187 7.28 3.14 -15.34
CA TYR A 187 7.57 3.02 -13.89
C TYR A 187 8.56 1.89 -13.55
N TRP A 188 9.50 1.61 -14.44
CA TRP A 188 10.56 0.62 -14.21
C TRP A 188 11.48 1.05 -13.06
N ASP A 189 11.74 2.34 -12.94
CA ASP A 189 12.52 2.97 -11.88
C ASP A 189 11.81 2.86 -10.53
N TRP A 190 10.51 3.19 -10.48
CA TRP A 190 9.69 2.99 -9.27
C TRP A 190 9.67 1.51 -8.87
N SER A 191 9.60 0.60 -9.85
CA SER A 191 9.63 -0.84 -9.58
C SER A 191 10.96 -1.27 -8.94
N LEU A 192 12.10 -0.72 -9.38
CA LEU A 192 13.41 -0.97 -8.75
C LEU A 192 13.50 -0.35 -7.34
N GLY A 193 12.98 0.87 -7.17
CA GLY A 193 12.92 1.55 -5.88
C GLY A 193 12.13 0.75 -4.85
N LEU A 194 10.93 0.30 -5.23
CA LEU A 194 10.09 -0.55 -4.39
C LEU A 194 10.72 -1.93 -4.18
N CYS A 195 11.28 -2.57 -5.21
CA CYS A 195 11.91 -3.88 -5.08
C CYS A 195 13.06 -3.84 -4.07
N SER A 196 13.94 -2.84 -4.20
CA SER A 196 15.08 -2.68 -3.31
C SER A 196 14.69 -2.39 -1.86
N SER A 197 13.50 -1.82 -1.60
CA SER A 197 13.01 -1.58 -0.24
C SER A 197 12.48 -2.83 0.47
N LEU A 198 12.35 -3.95 -0.26
CA LEU A 198 11.99 -5.26 0.30
C LEU A 198 13.19 -6.00 0.92
N PHE A 199 14.42 -5.53 0.66
CA PHE A 199 15.65 -6.14 1.14
C PHE A 199 16.17 -5.40 2.37
N GLU A 200 16.91 -6.09 3.24
CA GLU A 200 17.50 -5.47 4.42
C GLU A 200 18.57 -4.43 4.06
N ASN A 201 19.25 -4.64 2.92
CA ASN A 201 20.30 -3.77 2.42
C ASN A 201 20.48 -3.91 0.90
N GLU A 202 21.20 -2.96 0.31
CA GLU A 202 21.43 -2.93 -1.14
C GLU A 202 22.23 -4.13 -1.65
N ALA A 203 23.17 -4.66 -0.86
CA ALA A 203 23.98 -5.81 -1.29
C ALA A 203 23.12 -7.06 -1.54
N GLN A 204 22.11 -7.31 -0.68
CA GLN A 204 21.15 -8.39 -0.90
C GLN A 204 20.28 -8.14 -2.14
N PHE A 205 19.83 -6.90 -2.35
CA PHE A 205 19.07 -6.51 -3.54
C PHE A 205 19.86 -6.75 -4.83
N TRP A 206 21.12 -6.31 -4.90
CA TRP A 206 21.97 -6.51 -6.08
C TRP A 206 22.23 -7.97 -6.35
N LYS A 207 22.56 -8.76 -5.30
CA LYS A 207 22.73 -10.20 -5.45
C LYS A 207 21.49 -10.90 -6.02
N PHE A 208 20.29 -10.50 -5.57
CA PHE A 208 19.05 -11.08 -6.09
C PHE A 208 18.74 -10.62 -7.52
N SER A 209 19.02 -9.35 -7.84
CA SER A 209 18.81 -8.77 -9.18
C SER A 209 19.77 -9.37 -10.21
N ASP A 210 21.03 -9.60 -9.85
CA ASP A 210 22.02 -10.24 -10.72
C ASP A 210 21.69 -11.71 -11.01
N ALA A 211 21.00 -12.38 -10.08
CA ALA A 211 20.52 -13.76 -10.24
C ALA A 211 19.15 -13.87 -10.94
N PHE A 212 18.48 -12.75 -11.21
CA PHE A 212 17.20 -12.74 -11.89
C PHE A 212 17.40 -12.89 -13.41
N GLU A 213 16.73 -13.89 -13.99
CA GLU A 213 16.71 -14.12 -15.44
C GLU A 213 15.46 -13.46 -16.05
N PRO A 214 15.57 -12.25 -16.64
CA PRO A 214 14.46 -11.66 -17.37
C PRO A 214 14.13 -12.49 -18.63
N PRO A 215 12.91 -12.36 -19.19
CA PRO A 215 12.59 -12.95 -20.48
C PRO A 215 13.63 -12.55 -21.54
N HIS A 216 14.07 -13.49 -22.38
CA HIS A 216 15.21 -13.33 -23.29
C HIS A 216 15.16 -12.04 -24.14
N LEU A 217 13.97 -11.63 -24.57
CA LEU A 217 13.76 -10.41 -25.37
C LEU A 217 14.09 -9.10 -24.64
N PHE A 218 14.19 -9.13 -23.31
CA PHE A 218 14.37 -7.95 -22.47
C PHE A 218 15.69 -7.95 -21.68
N TRP A 219 16.59 -8.91 -21.94
CA TRP A 219 17.85 -9.06 -21.20
C TRP A 219 18.72 -7.80 -21.26
N GLU A 220 18.94 -7.24 -22.46
CA GLU A 220 19.78 -6.04 -22.63
C GLU A 220 19.18 -4.83 -21.91
N GLN A 221 17.87 -4.62 -22.09
CA GLN A 221 17.14 -3.53 -21.44
C GLN A 221 17.21 -3.61 -19.92
N TYR A 222 17.02 -4.81 -19.36
CA TYR A 222 17.15 -5.04 -17.92
C TYR A 222 18.55 -4.69 -17.42
N ARG A 223 19.59 -5.22 -18.08
CA ARG A 223 20.99 -4.98 -17.71
C ARG A 223 21.35 -3.50 -17.78
N ASP A 224 20.93 -2.81 -18.83
CA ASP A 224 21.26 -1.40 -19.03
C ASP A 224 20.55 -0.50 -18.01
N ARG A 225 19.31 -0.84 -17.64
CA ARG A 225 18.58 -0.16 -16.55
C ARG A 225 19.25 -0.39 -15.20
N LEU A 226 19.62 -1.62 -14.85
CA LEU A 226 20.36 -1.90 -13.60
C LEU A 226 21.68 -1.14 -13.55
N LYS A 227 22.44 -1.12 -14.65
CA LYS A 227 23.68 -0.34 -14.77
C LYS A 227 23.43 1.15 -14.58
N SER A 228 22.32 1.68 -15.09
CA SER A 228 21.99 3.11 -15.00
C SER A 228 21.68 3.58 -13.57
N VAL A 229 21.19 2.68 -12.71
CA VAL A 229 20.79 2.99 -11.32
C VAL A 229 21.77 2.44 -10.28
N HIS A 230 22.89 1.84 -10.72
CA HIS A 230 23.94 1.37 -9.83
C HIS A 230 24.62 2.54 -9.08
N GLY A 231 25.18 2.25 -7.90
CA GLY A 231 25.76 3.26 -7.02
C GLY A 231 24.68 4.10 -6.33
N ASP A 232 24.92 5.41 -6.16
CA ASP A 232 24.06 6.28 -5.34
C ASP A 232 22.66 6.56 -5.95
N LYS A 233 22.41 6.11 -7.18
CA LYS A 233 21.18 6.38 -7.93
C LYS A 233 20.01 5.48 -7.55
N LEU A 234 20.24 4.34 -6.91
CA LEU A 234 19.15 3.46 -6.45
C LEU A 234 18.25 4.17 -5.43
N SER A 235 18.82 5.08 -4.63
CA SER A 235 18.08 5.94 -3.70
C SER A 235 17.07 6.84 -4.42
N GLN A 236 17.39 7.33 -5.63
CA GLN A 236 16.52 8.20 -6.42
C GLN A 236 15.28 7.44 -6.91
N CYS A 237 15.41 6.14 -7.20
CA CYS A 237 14.28 5.29 -7.56
C CYS A 237 13.23 5.16 -6.44
N ARG A 238 13.60 5.43 -5.18
CA ARG A 238 12.68 5.43 -4.02
C ARG A 238 12.03 6.79 -3.76
N TYR A 239 12.51 7.86 -4.41
CA TYR A 239 12.15 9.22 -4.08
C TYR A 239 10.63 9.45 -4.11
N HIS A 240 9.95 8.99 -5.17
CA HIS A 240 8.49 9.10 -5.31
C HIS A 240 7.74 8.56 -4.09
N PHE A 241 8.09 7.36 -3.64
CA PHE A 241 7.39 6.73 -2.53
C PHE A 241 7.69 7.39 -1.19
N ILE A 242 8.94 7.83 -0.99
CA ILE A 242 9.34 8.55 0.22
C ILE A 242 8.59 9.89 0.29
N GLU A 243 8.54 10.64 -0.81
CA GLU A 243 7.81 11.90 -0.90
C GLU A 243 6.31 11.71 -0.67
N LEU A 244 5.71 10.68 -1.29
CA LEU A 244 4.31 10.34 -1.06
C LEU A 244 4.04 9.98 0.40
N GLU A 245 4.87 9.12 1.02
CA GLU A 245 4.71 8.75 2.42
C GLU A 245 4.84 9.97 3.35
N LEU A 246 5.82 10.85 3.11
CA LEU A 246 6.01 12.09 3.87
C LEU A 246 4.80 13.02 3.72
N LYS A 247 4.28 13.20 2.51
CA LYS A 247 3.08 14.00 2.26
C LYS A 247 1.87 13.48 3.05
N LEU A 248 1.66 12.16 3.05
CA LEU A 248 0.56 11.55 3.79
C LEU A 248 0.74 11.69 5.30
N ARG A 249 1.97 11.56 5.80
CA ARG A 249 2.27 11.80 7.22
C ARG A 249 1.99 13.25 7.62
N GLN A 250 2.41 14.22 6.79
CA GLN A 250 2.08 15.62 7.00
C GLN A 250 0.57 15.84 7.00
N MET A 251 -0.17 15.23 6.08
CA MET A 251 -1.63 15.29 6.09
C MET A 251 -2.21 14.73 7.40
N ILE A 252 -1.74 13.59 7.88
CA ILE A 252 -2.18 13.04 9.18
C ILE A 252 -1.87 14.01 10.32
N ASP A 253 -0.68 14.62 10.34
CA ASP A 253 -0.27 15.59 11.36
C ASP A 253 -1.16 16.85 11.33
N GLU A 254 -1.46 17.39 10.15
CA GLU A 254 -2.36 18.54 10.00
C GLU A 254 -3.77 18.24 10.54
N TRP A 255 -4.29 17.04 10.28
CA TRP A 255 -5.57 16.60 10.84
C TRP A 255 -5.47 16.42 12.35
N ALA A 256 -4.37 15.86 12.85
CA ALA A 256 -4.13 15.72 14.28
C ALA A 256 -4.13 17.07 15.00
N PHE A 257 -3.53 18.11 14.41
CA PHE A 257 -3.56 19.48 14.97
C PHE A 257 -4.96 20.12 14.94
N SER A 258 -5.83 19.69 14.02
CA SER A 258 -7.21 20.17 13.96
C SER A 258 -8.12 19.53 15.03
N LEU A 259 -7.68 18.44 15.66
CA LEU A 259 -8.40 17.77 16.73
C LEU A 259 -8.43 18.66 17.97
N ARG A 260 -9.64 19.05 18.39
CA ARG A 260 -9.85 19.64 19.72
C ARG A 260 -9.95 18.50 20.72
N PHE A 261 -8.94 18.35 21.55
CA PHE A 261 -9.02 17.47 22.72
C PHE A 261 -9.68 18.27 23.84
N GLU A 262 -10.94 17.95 24.15
CA GLU A 262 -11.64 18.42 25.35
C GLU A 262 -11.21 17.61 26.57
#